data_AF-A0A515HGW1-F1
#
_entry.id   AF-A0A515HGW1-F1
#
_cell.length_a   1.000
_cell.length_b   1.000
_cell.length_c   1.000
_cell.angle_alpha   90.00
_cell.angle_beta   90.00
_cell.angle_gamma   90.00
#
_symmetry.space_group_name_H-M   'P 1'
#
loop_
_entity.id
_entity.type
_entity.pdbx_description
1 polymer ?
#
loop_
_entity_poly.entity_id
_entity_poly.type
_entity_poly.pdbx_seq_one_letter_code
_entity_poly.pdbx_strand_id
1 'polypeptide(L)'
;FLDRIDRLDTEIKSFLTVFKEDALNKAKELDRKKSSNVPVGSLAAVPVGVKDMIHIKGKRTTCGSLLLENYIAPFSATAIEHIKQEDAILLGKVNLDEFGMGTLGEHSAFCQTVNPWNKNHFPGGSSS
;
A
#
# COMPACT_ATOMS: atom_id res chain seq x y z
N PHE A 1 8.79 -8.52 5.64
CA PHE A 1 8.16 -7.19 5.40
C PHE A 1 7.02 -6.93 6.35
N LEU A 2 6.01 -7.80 6.41
CA LEU A 2 4.86 -7.64 7.33
C LEU A 2 5.28 -7.43 8.79
N ASP A 3 6.19 -8.25 9.32
CA ASP A 3 6.69 -8.07 10.71
C ASP A 3 7.36 -6.71 10.93
N ARG A 4 7.99 -6.14 9.89
CA ARG A 4 8.62 -4.81 9.96
C ARG A 4 7.57 -3.71 9.96
N ILE A 5 6.48 -3.87 9.22
CA ILE A 5 5.32 -2.96 9.26
C ILE A 5 4.70 -3.01 10.65
N ASP A 6 4.37 -4.21 11.14
CA ASP A 6 3.76 -4.42 12.46
C ASP A 6 4.62 -3.79 13.58
N ARG A 7 5.95 -3.85 13.47
CA ARG A 7 6.87 -3.29 14.47
C ARG A 7 7.08 -1.79 14.36
N LEU A 8 7.23 -1.24 13.16
CA LEU A 8 7.71 0.14 12.96
C LEU A 8 6.61 1.14 12.59
N ASP A 9 5.53 0.67 11.98
CA ASP A 9 4.53 1.57 11.38
C ASP A 9 3.55 2.15 12.40
N THR A 10 3.52 1.60 13.61
CA THR A 10 2.87 2.24 14.77
C THR A 10 3.48 3.60 15.09
N GLU A 11 4.77 3.78 14.79
CA GLU A 11 5.50 5.03 14.98
C GLU A 11 5.54 5.88 13.69
N ILE A 12 5.76 5.25 12.53
CA ILE A 12 5.90 5.96 11.25
C ILE A 12 4.55 6.37 10.64
N LYS A 13 3.51 5.55 10.83
CA LYS A 13 2.13 5.77 10.36
C LYS A 13 2.01 5.92 8.84
N SER A 14 2.81 5.17 8.09
CA SER A 14 2.82 5.20 6.63
C SER A 14 1.72 4.35 5.98
N PHE A 15 1.17 3.32 6.63
CA PHE A 15 0.10 2.50 6.07
C PHE A 15 -1.27 2.87 6.65
N LEU A 16 -2.27 2.97 5.77
CA LEU A 16 -3.69 3.06 6.15
C LEU A 16 -4.37 1.69 6.18
N THR A 17 -3.95 0.77 5.31
CA THR A 17 -4.48 -0.60 5.27
C THR A 17 -3.35 -1.56 4.92
N VAL A 18 -3.17 -2.64 5.68
CA VAL A 18 -2.20 -3.69 5.38
C VAL A 18 -2.92 -4.93 4.85
N PHE A 19 -2.51 -5.45 3.70
CA PHE A 19 -3.09 -6.62 3.05
C PHE A 19 -2.38 -7.91 3.49
N LYS A 20 -2.31 -8.14 4.82
CA LYS A 20 -1.51 -9.23 5.41
C LYS A 20 -1.81 -10.59 4.78
N GLU A 21 -3.08 -10.95 4.71
CA GLU A 21 -3.51 -12.26 4.17
C GLU A 21 -3.28 -12.37 2.66
N ASP A 22 -3.64 -11.34 1.89
CA ASP A 22 -3.44 -11.36 0.43
C ASP A 22 -1.95 -11.45 0.08
N ALA A 23 -1.10 -10.72 0.80
CA ALA A 23 0.35 -10.73 0.59
C ALA A 23 0.94 -12.12 0.89
N LEU A 24 0.54 -12.76 1.99
CA LEU A 24 0.97 -14.11 2.33
C LEU A 24 0.46 -15.15 1.33
N ASN A 25 -0.78 -15.03 0.87
CA ASN A 25 -1.35 -15.93 -0.12
C ASN A 25 -0.64 -15.80 -1.47
N LYS A 26 -0.34 -14.57 -1.91
CA LYS A 26 0.44 -14.34 -3.14
C LYS A 26 1.86 -14.88 -3.01
N ALA A 27 2.51 -14.70 -1.87
CA ALA A 27 3.85 -15.29 -1.63
C ALA A 27 3.81 -16.82 -1.77
N LYS A 28 2.83 -17.49 -1.15
CA LYS A 28 2.66 -18.96 -1.29
C LYS A 28 2.38 -19.40 -2.72
N GLU A 29 1.61 -18.62 -3.49
CA GLU A 29 1.38 -18.87 -4.91
C GLU A 29 2.69 -18.83 -5.71
N LEU A 30 3.52 -17.82 -5.47
CA LEU A 30 4.82 -17.67 -6.13
C LEU A 30 5.79 -18.78 -5.75
N ASP A 31 5.82 -19.20 -4.48
CA ASP A 31 6.61 -20.34 -4.04
C ASP A 31 6.22 -21.62 -4.80
N ARG A 32 4.91 -21.85 -4.99
CA ARG A 32 4.40 -22.99 -5.79
C ARG A 32 4.78 -22.89 -7.26
N LYS A 33 4.67 -21.70 -7.86
CA LYS A 33 5.08 -21.49 -9.26
C LYS A 33 6.57 -21.81 -9.42
N LYS A 34 7.40 -21.30 -8.51
CA LYS A 34 8.84 -21.55 -8.48
C LYS A 34 9.17 -23.03 -8.30
N SER A 35 8.52 -23.73 -7.37
CA SER A 35 8.77 -25.18 -7.15
C SER A 35 8.37 -26.04 -8.35
N SER A 36 7.41 -25.57 -9.15
CA SER A 36 6.89 -26.27 -10.32
C SER A 36 7.51 -25.81 -11.63
N ASN A 37 8.59 -25.00 -11.59
CA ASN A 37 9.23 -24.40 -12.77
C ASN A 37 8.26 -23.64 -13.69
N VAL A 38 7.20 -23.06 -13.12
CA VAL A 38 6.27 -22.19 -13.85
C VAL A 38 6.90 -20.80 -13.97
N PRO A 39 6.95 -20.18 -15.16
CA PRO A 39 7.41 -18.81 -15.33
C PRO A 39 6.66 -17.83 -14.43
N VAL A 40 7.38 -16.83 -13.93
CA VAL A 40 6.85 -15.75 -13.09
C VAL A 40 7.09 -14.40 -13.76
N GLY A 41 6.27 -13.41 -13.43
CA GLY A 41 6.43 -12.05 -13.93
C GLY A 41 7.71 -11.34 -13.45
N SER A 42 8.03 -10.21 -14.08
CA SER A 42 9.24 -9.43 -13.82
C SER A 42 9.30 -8.80 -12.41
N LEU A 43 8.15 -8.64 -11.75
CA LEU A 43 8.02 -8.15 -10.38
C LEU A 43 7.73 -9.27 -9.37
N ALA A 44 7.95 -10.53 -9.75
CA ALA A 44 7.72 -11.66 -8.84
C ALA A 44 8.47 -11.48 -7.51
N ALA A 45 7.71 -11.63 -6.42
CA ALA A 45 8.17 -11.47 -5.03
C ALA A 45 8.61 -10.03 -4.66
N VAL A 46 8.40 -9.04 -5.52
CA VAL A 46 8.64 -7.63 -5.19
C VAL A 46 7.49 -7.10 -4.33
N PRO A 47 7.75 -6.64 -3.09
CA PRO A 47 6.72 -6.03 -2.25
C PRO A 47 6.42 -4.59 -2.69
N VAL A 48 5.13 -4.24 -2.77
CA VAL A 48 4.68 -2.92 -3.24
C VAL A 48 3.66 -2.32 -2.28
N GLY A 49 3.93 -1.11 -1.79
CA GLY A 49 2.94 -0.24 -1.15
C GLY A 49 2.25 0.64 -2.19
N VAL A 50 0.95 0.82 -2.09
CA VAL A 50 0.15 1.55 -3.08
C VAL A 50 -0.48 2.78 -2.43
N LYS A 51 -0.23 3.98 -2.97
CA LYS A 51 -0.86 5.21 -2.45
C LYS A 51 -2.37 5.03 -2.36
N ASP A 52 -2.98 5.43 -1.25
CA ASP A 52 -4.35 5.02 -0.96
C ASP A 52 -5.39 5.56 -1.97
N MET A 53 -5.08 6.62 -2.72
CA MET A 53 -5.89 7.10 -3.84
C MET A 53 -5.96 6.17 -5.08
N ILE A 54 -5.06 5.19 -5.22
CA ILE A 54 -5.00 4.31 -6.40
C ILE A 54 -5.85 3.06 -6.19
N HIS A 55 -6.98 2.92 -6.90
CA HIS A 55 -7.91 1.82 -6.70
C HIS A 55 -7.32 0.42 -6.92
N ILE A 56 -7.73 -0.50 -6.05
CA ILE A 56 -7.50 -1.94 -6.17
C ILE A 56 -8.85 -2.62 -5.96
N LYS A 57 -9.33 -3.38 -6.95
CA LYS A 57 -10.66 -4.00 -6.89
C LYS A 57 -10.86 -4.80 -5.60
N GLY A 58 -11.99 -4.58 -4.94
CA GLY A 58 -12.38 -5.27 -3.71
C GLY A 58 -11.61 -4.83 -2.47
N LYS A 59 -10.75 -3.81 -2.55
CA LYS A 59 -10.03 -3.25 -1.42
C LYS A 59 -10.51 -1.84 -1.11
N ARG A 60 -10.35 -1.46 0.15
CA ARG A 60 -10.66 -0.12 0.66
C ARG A 60 -9.78 0.93 -0.01
N THR A 61 -10.36 2.08 -0.35
CA THR A 61 -9.66 3.27 -0.87
C THR A 61 -10.34 4.49 -0.29
N THR A 62 -9.65 5.20 0.60
CA THR A 62 -10.19 6.34 1.33
C THR A 62 -9.69 7.69 0.81
N CYS A 63 -8.65 7.70 0.00
CA CYS A 63 -7.93 8.91 -0.40
C CYS A 63 -7.44 9.74 0.81
N GLY A 64 -7.19 9.09 1.96
CA GLY A 64 -6.84 9.80 3.19
C GLY A 64 -8.01 10.58 3.81
N SER A 65 -9.24 10.37 3.32
CA SER A 65 -10.46 11.07 3.75
C SER A 65 -11.39 10.16 4.52
N LEU A 66 -12.05 10.69 5.56
CA LEU A 66 -13.15 10.01 6.23
C LEU A 66 -14.40 9.91 5.33
N LEU A 67 -14.54 10.77 4.32
CA LEU A 67 -15.66 10.72 3.37
C LEU A 67 -15.74 9.38 2.64
N LEU A 68 -14.58 8.78 2.36
CA LEU A 68 -14.45 7.50 1.66
C LEU A 68 -13.99 6.37 2.59
N GLU A 69 -14.12 6.53 3.91
CA GLU A 69 -13.62 5.56 4.90
C GLU A 69 -14.05 4.12 4.58
N ASN A 70 -15.31 3.94 4.17
CA ASN A 70 -15.93 2.65 3.88
C ASN A 70 -16.04 2.34 2.38
N TYR A 71 -15.39 3.12 1.51
CA TYR A 71 -15.43 2.91 0.08
C TYR A 71 -14.59 1.69 -0.34
N ILE A 72 -15.23 0.73 -0.99
CA ILE A 72 -14.59 -0.45 -1.59
C ILE A 72 -14.55 -0.26 -3.11
N ALA A 73 -13.35 -0.27 -3.68
CA ALA A 73 -13.19 0.01 -5.10
C ALA A 73 -13.78 -1.11 -5.98
N PRO A 74 -14.64 -0.80 -6.97
CA PRO A 74 -15.27 -1.81 -7.83
C PRO A 74 -14.37 -2.27 -8.99
N PHE A 75 -13.27 -1.55 -9.25
CA PHE A 75 -12.26 -1.87 -10.25
C PHE A 75 -10.85 -1.57 -9.70
N SER A 76 -9.80 -2.09 -10.35
CA SER A 76 -8.44 -1.63 -10.08
C SER A 76 -7.99 -0.64 -11.15
N ALA A 77 -7.12 0.29 -10.77
CA ALA A 77 -6.45 1.15 -11.73
C ALA A 77 -5.57 0.32 -12.69
N THR A 78 -5.39 0.78 -13.92
CA THR A 78 -4.60 0.09 -14.95
C THR A 78 -3.18 -0.24 -14.47
N ALA A 79 -2.53 0.67 -13.76
CA ALA A 79 -1.19 0.44 -13.20
C ALA A 79 -1.16 -0.75 -12.22
N ILE A 80 -2.22 -0.93 -11.43
CA ILE A 80 -2.35 -2.06 -10.50
C ILE A 80 -2.55 -3.37 -11.28
N GLU A 81 -3.32 -3.36 -12.36
CA GLU A 81 -3.47 -4.55 -13.20
C GLU A 81 -2.13 -4.96 -13.81
N HIS A 82 -1.34 -4.03 -14.34
CA HIS A 82 0.01 -4.33 -14.83
C HIS A 82 0.94 -4.85 -13.74
N ILE A 83 0.96 -4.21 -12.56
CA ILE A 83 1.77 -4.66 -11.42
C ILE A 83 1.40 -6.09 -10.99
N LYS A 84 0.10 -6.42 -10.96
CA LYS A 84 -0.39 -7.77 -10.63
C LYS A 84 -0.05 -8.80 -11.71
N GLN A 85 -0.13 -8.43 -12.98
CA GLN A 85 0.27 -9.28 -14.11
C GLN A 85 1.75 -9.66 -14.04
N GLU A 86 2.58 -8.74 -13.56
CA GLU A 86 4.00 -8.97 -13.32
C GLU A 86 4.30 -9.65 -11.97
N ASP A 87 3.29 -10.26 -11.32
CA ASP A 87 3.44 -11.11 -10.12
C ASP A 87 3.93 -10.38 -8.84
N ALA A 88 3.79 -9.06 -8.76
CA ALA A 88 4.16 -8.31 -7.55
C ALA A 88 3.27 -8.65 -6.33
N ILE A 89 3.82 -8.46 -5.14
CA ILE A 89 3.12 -8.65 -3.86
C ILE A 89 2.67 -7.29 -3.32
N LEU A 90 1.37 -7.01 -3.41
CA LEU A 90 0.82 -5.78 -2.84
C LEU A 90 0.73 -5.90 -1.31
N LEU A 91 1.46 -5.06 -0.58
CA LEU A 91 1.49 -5.07 0.88
C LEU A 91 0.35 -4.29 1.52
N GLY A 92 -0.21 -3.30 0.83
CA GLY A 92 -1.21 -2.45 1.44
C GLY A 92 -1.39 -1.10 0.76
N LYS A 93 -2.18 -0.26 1.41
CA LYS A 93 -2.47 1.13 1.06
C LYS A 93 -1.65 2.04 1.96
N VAL A 94 -0.83 2.90 1.35
CA VAL A 94 -0.03 3.89 2.07
C VAL A 94 -0.73 5.24 2.13
N ASN A 95 -0.42 6.00 3.17
CA ASN A 95 -1.05 7.25 3.54
C ASN A 95 -0.78 8.37 2.53
N LEU A 96 -1.52 9.45 2.68
CA LEU A 96 -1.46 10.64 1.84
C LEU A 96 -2.19 11.80 2.52
N ASP A 97 -1.87 13.02 2.10
CA ASP A 97 -2.76 14.16 2.38
C ASP A 97 -4.13 13.92 1.73
N GLU A 98 -5.19 14.32 2.43
CA GLU A 98 -6.58 14.09 2.02
C GLU A 98 -6.83 14.56 0.57
N PHE A 99 -7.39 13.67 -0.25
CA PHE A 99 -7.59 13.88 -1.70
C PHE A 99 -6.35 14.32 -2.47
N GLY A 100 -5.16 14.01 -1.97
CA GLY A 100 -3.90 14.40 -2.58
C GLY A 100 -3.58 15.90 -2.45
N MET A 101 -4.33 16.62 -1.62
CA MET A 101 -4.23 18.07 -1.44
C MET A 101 -3.37 18.40 -0.22
N GLY A 102 -2.07 18.54 -0.45
CA GLY A 102 -1.10 18.88 0.58
C GLY A 102 0.32 18.56 0.10
N THR A 103 1.32 19.14 0.75
CA THR A 103 2.74 18.97 0.40
C THR A 103 3.60 18.50 1.57
N LEU A 104 3.00 18.28 2.74
CA LEU A 104 3.70 17.96 3.98
C LEU A 104 3.29 16.60 4.59
N GLY A 105 2.17 15.99 4.18
CA GLY A 105 1.71 14.73 4.77
C GLY A 105 1.03 14.91 6.14
N GLU A 106 0.45 16.08 6.37
CA GLU A 106 -0.16 16.50 7.64
C GLU A 106 -1.69 16.52 7.61
N HIS A 107 -2.29 16.45 6.42
CA HIS A 107 -3.73 16.60 6.21
C HIS A 107 -4.47 15.28 6.00
N SER A 108 -3.83 14.13 6.24
CA SER A 108 -4.57 12.87 6.28
C SER A 108 -5.58 12.88 7.42
N ALA A 109 -6.83 12.52 7.14
CA ALA A 109 -7.89 12.47 8.14
C ALA A 109 -7.75 11.29 9.13
N PHE A 110 -6.84 10.35 8.87
CA PHE A 110 -6.60 9.18 9.72
C PHE A 110 -5.44 9.37 10.68
N CYS A 111 -4.30 9.85 10.16
CA CYS A 111 -3.07 10.00 10.94
C CYS A 111 -2.03 10.81 10.17
N GLN A 112 -1.18 11.53 10.91
CA GLN A 112 0.00 12.18 10.34
C GLN A 112 1.16 11.18 10.24
N THR A 113 1.64 10.94 9.02
CA THR A 113 2.90 10.20 8.77
C THR A 113 4.07 11.05 9.23
N VAL A 114 5.12 10.42 9.78
CA VAL A 114 6.34 11.13 10.22
C VAL A 114 7.54 10.77 9.37
N ASN A 115 8.48 11.71 9.24
CA ASN A 115 9.71 11.48 8.49
C ASN A 115 10.61 10.44 9.21
N PRO A 116 11.01 9.34 8.54
CA PRO A 116 11.81 8.30 9.18
C PRO A 116 13.26 8.75 9.52
N TRP A 117 13.78 9.81 8.89
CA TRP A 117 15.09 10.38 9.20
C TRP A 117 15.05 11.29 10.43
N ASN A 118 13.92 11.96 10.66
CA ASN A 118 13.71 12.80 11.83
C ASN A 118 12.21 12.88 12.16
N LYS A 119 11.79 12.22 13.24
CA LYS A 119 10.37 12.12 13.63
C LYS A 119 9.70 13.47 13.97
N ASN A 120 10.49 14.53 14.16
CA ASN A 120 9.98 15.90 14.36
C ASN A 120 9.74 16.65 13.03
N HIS A 121 9.94 16.00 11.88
CA HIS A 121 9.76 16.59 10.56
C HIS A 121 8.68 15.88 9.77
N PHE A 122 8.09 16.64 8.85
CA PHE A 122 7.18 16.13 7.84
C PHE A 122 7.89 15.21 6.84
N PRO A 123 7.24 14.13 6.38
CA PRO A 123 7.76 13.28 5.31
C PRO A 123 7.66 13.95 3.93
N GLY A 124 6.89 15.04 3.80
CA GLY A 124 6.50 15.62 2.52
C GLY A 124 5.13 15.10 2.08
N GLY A 125 4.65 15.53 0.92
CA GLY A 125 3.29 15.25 0.49
C GLY A 125 3.02 15.56 -0.99
N SER A 126 1.89 15.13 -1.53
CA SER A 126 0.85 14.37 -0.83
C SER A 126 1.11 12.87 -0.75
N SER A 127 2.26 12.38 -1.22
CA SER A 127 2.64 10.97 -1.19
C SER A 127 3.64 10.73 -0.05
N SER A 128 3.14 10.73 1.19
CA SER A 128 3.93 10.67 2.43
C SER A 128 4.39 9.28 2.83
#